data_AF-A0A833UU83-F1
#
_entry.id   AF-A0A833UU83-F1
#
_cell.length_a   1.000
_cell.length_b   1.000
_cell.length_c   1.000
_cell.angle_alpha   90.00
_cell.angle_beta   90.00
_cell.angle_gamma   90.00
#
_symmetry.space_group_name_H-M   'P 1'
#
loop_
_entity.id
_entity.type
_entity.pdbx_description
1 polymer ?
#
loop_
_entity_poly.entity_id
_entity_poly.type
_entity_poly.pdbx_seq_one_letter_code
_entity_poly.pdbx_strand_id
1 'polypeptide(L)'
;MANGYSNPSAPDLSMTSLERFLKSGVNGTEAIENERGVIQKKNEVIVRGVLSVTVISAEELPVVDLLGKADPYVVITLKKSEMRNKTRVVNESLNPVWNQTFDFVVEDGLHDMLILEVWDHDTFGKDYMGRCILTLTRAILEGEFKECFQLDEAKSGKLNLHRNWMPQPVYRDS
;
A
#
# COMPACT_ATOMS: atom_id res chain seq x y z
N MET A 1 -50.31 -28.11 -4.11
CA MET A 1 -50.05 -26.65 -4.29
C MET A 1 -49.48 -26.13 -2.98
N ALA A 2 -48.17 -25.87 -2.93
CA ALA A 2 -47.55 -25.12 -1.84
C ALA A 2 -46.40 -24.32 -2.46
N ASN A 3 -46.50 -23.01 -2.32
CA ASN A 3 -45.78 -22.00 -3.07
C ASN A 3 -44.28 -21.96 -2.76
N GLY A 4 -43.48 -21.83 -3.80
CA GLY A 4 -42.08 -21.46 -3.72
C GLY A 4 -41.95 -20.00 -3.31
N TYR A 5 -41.16 -19.75 -2.28
CA TYR A 5 -40.64 -18.42 -1.99
C TYR A 5 -39.21 -18.35 -2.51
N SER A 6 -39.08 -17.97 -3.78
CA SER A 6 -37.83 -17.51 -4.37
C SER A 6 -37.57 -16.08 -3.88
N ASN A 7 -36.46 -15.88 -3.17
CA ASN A 7 -35.98 -14.56 -2.75
C ASN A 7 -35.57 -13.73 -3.99
N PRO A 8 -36.22 -12.60 -4.32
CA PRO A 8 -36.01 -11.89 -5.59
C PRO A 8 -34.82 -10.92 -5.61
N SER A 9 -33.90 -10.99 -4.64
CA SER A 9 -32.90 -9.93 -4.43
C SER A 9 -31.57 -10.45 -3.89
N ALA A 10 -31.02 -11.49 -4.52
CA ALA A 10 -29.57 -11.68 -4.52
C ALA A 10 -29.02 -11.03 -5.81
N PRO A 11 -28.32 -9.88 -5.75
CA PRO A 11 -27.51 -9.47 -6.89
C PRO A 11 -26.48 -10.58 -7.12
N ASP A 12 -26.39 -11.06 -8.38
CA ASP A 12 -25.30 -11.89 -8.86
C ASP A 12 -24.01 -11.07 -8.74
N LEU A 13 -23.43 -11.09 -7.54
CA LEU A 13 -22.17 -10.45 -7.23
C LEU A 13 -21.09 -11.31 -7.90
N SER A 14 -20.80 -10.97 -9.16
CA SER A 14 -19.58 -11.42 -9.81
C SER A 14 -18.41 -11.06 -8.89
N MET A 15 -17.75 -12.07 -8.34
CA MET A 15 -16.64 -11.93 -7.40
C MET A 15 -15.62 -10.89 -7.91
N THR A 16 -15.21 -9.98 -7.03
CA THR A 16 -14.16 -8.98 -7.33
C THR A 16 -12.82 -9.66 -7.60
N SER A 17 -11.91 -9.00 -8.32
CA SER A 17 -10.57 -9.52 -8.60
C SER A 17 -9.81 -9.88 -7.31
N LEU A 18 -10.00 -9.10 -6.24
CA LEU A 18 -9.40 -9.37 -4.94
C LEU A 18 -9.97 -10.65 -4.31
N GLU A 19 -11.29 -10.83 -4.32
CA GLU A 19 -11.88 -12.03 -3.74
C GLU A 19 -11.54 -13.30 -4.54
N ARG A 20 -11.43 -13.20 -5.88
CA ARG A 20 -10.97 -14.30 -6.73
C ARG A 20 -9.54 -14.69 -6.40
N PHE A 21 -8.66 -13.71 -6.19
CA PHE A 21 -7.29 -13.92 -5.75
C PHE A 21 -7.25 -14.64 -4.40
N LEU A 22 -7.99 -14.15 -3.40
CA LEU A 22 -8.06 -14.76 -2.06
C LEU A 22 -8.58 -16.20 -2.09
N LYS A 23 -9.63 -16.49 -2.89
CA LYS A 23 -10.18 -17.86 -3.02
C LYS A 23 -9.24 -18.83 -3.71
N SER A 24 -8.43 -18.36 -4.68
CA SER A 24 -7.47 -19.23 -5.39
C SER A 24 -6.37 -19.79 -4.47
N GLY A 25 -6.02 -19.08 -3.40
CA GLY A 25 -5.09 -19.56 -2.37
C GLY A 25 -5.72 -20.50 -1.33
N VAL A 26 -7.06 -20.66 -1.33
CA VAL A 26 -7.83 -21.44 -0.36
C VAL A 26 -8.48 -22.64 -1.06
N ASN A 27 -7.66 -23.50 -1.68
CA ASN A 27 -8.11 -24.84 -2.06
C ASN A 27 -7.87 -25.80 -0.88
N GLY A 28 -8.76 -25.73 0.13
CA GLY A 28 -8.71 -26.63 1.26
C GLY A 28 -9.72 -26.29 2.35
N THR A 29 -10.99 -26.68 2.15
CA THR A 29 -11.94 -26.83 3.26
C THR A 29 -12.76 -28.09 3.04
N GLU A 30 -12.37 -29.15 3.73
CA GLU A 30 -13.25 -30.27 4.06
C GLU A 30 -14.30 -29.77 5.05
N ALA A 31 -15.58 -30.05 4.78
CA ALA A 31 -16.68 -29.75 5.67
C ALA A 31 -16.66 -30.75 6.84
N ILE A 32 -16.52 -30.27 8.07
CA ILE A 32 -16.86 -31.04 9.28
C ILE A 32 -18.10 -30.38 9.88
N GLU A 33 -19.24 -31.04 9.72
CA GLU A 33 -20.47 -30.70 10.44
C GLU A 33 -20.29 -31.06 11.92
N ASN A 34 -20.49 -30.09 12.82
CA ASN A 34 -20.80 -30.38 14.21
C ASN A 34 -21.74 -29.31 14.78
N GLU A 35 -22.89 -29.78 15.23
CA GLU A 35 -23.92 -29.01 15.92
C GLU A 35 -23.39 -28.53 17.27
N ARG A 36 -23.06 -27.23 17.38
CA ARG A 36 -23.17 -26.34 18.56
C ARG A 36 -22.16 -25.19 18.43
N GLY A 37 -22.66 -24.00 18.11
CA GLY A 37 -21.92 -22.75 18.20
C GLY A 37 -20.94 -22.53 17.04
N VAL A 38 -21.37 -21.75 16.04
CA VAL A 38 -20.48 -21.27 14.97
C VAL A 38 -19.48 -20.28 15.56
N ILE A 39 -18.34 -20.77 16.04
CA ILE A 39 -17.13 -19.95 16.12
C ILE A 39 -16.63 -19.89 14.67
N GLN A 40 -16.96 -18.81 13.97
CA GLN A 40 -16.35 -18.52 12.68
C GLN A 40 -14.86 -18.33 12.91
N LYS A 41 -14.08 -19.39 12.72
CA LYS A 41 -12.64 -19.28 12.59
C LYS A 41 -12.43 -18.52 11.28
N LYS A 42 -12.31 -17.20 11.38
CA LYS A 42 -12.05 -16.32 10.24
C LYS A 42 -10.71 -16.78 9.68
N ASN A 43 -10.73 -17.50 8.55
CA ASN A 43 -9.51 -17.86 7.83
C ASN A 43 -8.90 -16.54 7.34
N GLU A 44 -8.00 -15.96 8.13
CA GLU A 44 -7.24 -14.79 7.71
C GLU A 44 -6.23 -15.23 6.66
N VAL A 45 -6.46 -14.80 5.42
CA VAL A 45 -5.48 -14.95 4.35
C VAL A 45 -4.34 -13.98 4.64
N ILE A 46 -3.19 -14.51 5.06
CA ILE A 46 -1.99 -13.71 5.28
C ILE A 46 -1.25 -13.62 3.95
N VAL A 47 -1.09 -12.40 3.43
CA VAL A 47 -0.32 -12.13 2.21
C VAL A 47 1.04 -11.58 2.60
N ARG A 48 2.05 -12.45 2.59
CA ARG A 48 3.44 -12.12 2.92
C ARG A 48 4.28 -11.92 1.66
N GLY A 49 5.21 -10.98 1.70
CA GLY A 49 6.11 -10.72 0.58
C GLY A 49 7.11 -9.62 0.85
N VAL A 50 7.87 -9.28 -0.19
CA VAL A 50 8.75 -8.11 -0.22
C VAL A 50 8.12 -7.06 -1.13
N LEU A 51 7.89 -5.88 -0.57
CA LEU A 51 7.49 -4.70 -1.32
C LEU A 51 8.73 -3.87 -1.64
N SER A 52 9.08 -3.77 -2.92
CA SER A 52 10.08 -2.85 -3.42
C SER A 52 9.41 -1.55 -3.85
N VAL A 53 9.87 -0.43 -3.32
CA VAL A 53 9.34 0.92 -3.57
C VAL A 53 10.45 1.79 -4.12
N THR A 54 10.37 2.16 -5.39
CA THR A 54 11.21 3.20 -5.98
C THR A 54 10.50 4.55 -5.90
N VAL A 55 11.09 5.48 -5.15
CA VAL A 55 10.73 6.90 -5.19
C VAL A 55 11.45 7.53 -6.39
N ILE A 56 10.70 7.83 -7.45
CA ILE A 56 11.24 8.30 -8.73
C ILE A 56 11.50 9.80 -8.65
N SER A 57 10.42 10.58 -8.56
CA SER A 57 10.45 12.03 -8.59
C SER A 57 9.22 12.62 -7.94
N ALA A 58 9.27 13.92 -7.67
CA ALA A 58 8.07 14.72 -7.42
C ALA A 58 7.99 15.88 -8.42
N GLU A 59 6.80 16.43 -8.58
CA GLU A 59 6.49 17.54 -9.48
C GLU A 59 5.63 18.57 -8.77
N GLU A 60 5.87 19.86 -9.03
CA GLU A 60 5.05 20.97 -8.54
C GLU A 60 4.88 20.99 -7.01
N LEU A 61 5.93 20.62 -6.27
CA LEU A 61 5.91 20.65 -4.79
C LEU A 61 5.56 22.06 -4.28
N PRO A 62 4.86 22.16 -3.13
CA PRO A 62 4.45 23.45 -2.60
C PRO A 62 5.67 24.24 -2.14
N VAL A 63 5.68 25.54 -2.39
CA VAL A 63 6.66 26.45 -1.79
C VAL A 63 6.31 26.62 -0.32
N VAL A 64 7.11 26.02 0.56
CA VAL A 64 6.95 26.11 2.02
C VAL A 64 7.86 27.17 2.62
N ASP A 65 9.04 27.41 2.04
CA ASP A 65 9.92 28.50 2.43
C ASP A 65 9.74 29.73 1.52
N LEU A 66 9.53 30.91 2.14
CA LEU A 66 9.40 32.20 1.45
C LEU A 66 10.75 32.91 1.24
N LEU A 67 11.80 32.47 1.95
CA LEU A 67 13.11 33.14 1.99
C LEU A 67 14.27 32.23 1.54
N GLY A 68 14.07 30.92 1.46
CA GLY A 68 15.04 29.93 0.98
C GLY A 68 14.53 29.12 -0.22
N LYS A 69 15.34 28.14 -0.62
CA LYS A 69 15.06 27.23 -1.74
C LYS A 69 14.77 25.85 -1.17
N ALA A 70 13.75 25.18 -1.69
CA ALA A 70 13.33 23.88 -1.18
C ALA A 70 14.37 22.78 -1.46
N ASP A 71 14.70 22.02 -0.43
CA ASP A 71 15.61 20.88 -0.39
C ASP A 71 14.83 19.59 -0.02
N PRO A 72 13.95 19.08 -0.90
CA PRO A 72 13.03 18.01 -0.53
C PRO A 72 13.67 16.62 -0.41
N TYR A 73 13.10 15.83 0.50
CA TYR A 73 13.32 14.38 0.64
C TYR A 73 12.01 13.67 1.03
N VAL A 74 11.97 12.36 0.81
CA VAL A 74 10.80 11.54 1.12
C VAL A 74 11.12 10.58 2.26
N VAL A 75 10.23 10.53 3.24
CA VAL A 75 10.20 9.52 4.29
C VAL A 75 9.20 8.45 3.90
N ILE A 76 9.64 7.20 3.84
CA ILE A 76 8.79 6.05 3.52
C ILE A 76 8.62 5.21 4.79
N THR A 77 7.39 4.98 5.21
CA THR A 77 7.06 4.20 6.41
C THR A 77 6.08 3.08 6.07
N LEU A 78 6.41 1.84 6.44
CA LEU A 78 5.47 0.72 6.45
C LEU A 78 4.77 0.69 7.81
N LYS A 79 3.46 0.90 7.83
CA LYS A 79 2.72 1.27 9.04
C LYS A 79 2.72 0.19 10.11
N LYS A 80 2.49 -1.07 9.77
CA LYS A 80 2.37 -2.14 10.78
C LYS A 80 3.70 -2.48 11.46
N SER A 81 4.79 -2.52 10.70
CA SER A 81 6.12 -2.84 11.23
C SER A 81 6.89 -1.63 11.72
N GLU A 82 6.36 -0.42 11.49
CA GLU A 82 7.03 0.87 11.70
C GLU A 82 8.40 0.98 11.00
N MET A 83 8.65 0.13 10.00
CA MET A 83 9.89 0.19 9.20
C MET A 83 9.93 1.50 8.43
N ARG A 84 11.00 2.27 8.62
CA ARG A 84 11.13 3.62 8.09
C ARG A 84 12.44 3.79 7.35
N ASN A 85 12.35 4.31 6.12
CA ASN A 85 13.48 4.69 5.28
C ASN A 85 13.32 6.15 4.81
N LYS A 86 14.40 6.74 4.32
CA LYS A 86 14.38 8.09 3.73
C LYS A 86 15.23 8.16 2.47
N THR A 87 14.81 8.99 1.52
CA THR A 87 15.64 9.30 0.36
C THR A 87 16.80 10.21 0.73
N ARG A 88 17.74 10.38 -0.20
CA ARG A 88 18.62 11.54 -0.18
C ARG A 88 17.79 12.84 -0.27
N VAL A 89 18.38 13.92 0.23
CA VAL A 89 17.92 15.28 -0.03
C VAL A 89 18.33 15.68 -1.44
N VAL A 90 17.44 16.34 -2.17
CA VAL A 90 17.75 16.97 -3.46
C VAL A 90 17.64 18.46 -3.27
N ASN A 91 18.75 19.17 -3.45
CA ASN A 91 18.78 20.59 -3.11
C ASN A 91 18.11 21.45 -4.18
N GLU A 92 17.50 22.54 -3.74
CA GLU A 92 17.00 23.65 -4.55
C GLU A 92 16.02 23.25 -5.67
N SER A 93 15.08 22.33 -5.41
CA SER A 93 14.17 21.83 -6.44
C SER A 93 12.77 21.53 -5.94
N LEU A 94 11.76 22.11 -6.59
CA LEU A 94 10.34 21.72 -6.44
C LEU A 94 9.94 20.57 -7.36
N ASN A 95 10.86 20.10 -8.20
CA ASN A 95 10.67 18.97 -9.11
C ASN A 95 11.84 17.96 -8.95
N PRO A 96 12.06 17.45 -7.73
CA PRO A 96 13.22 16.62 -7.42
C PRO A 96 13.14 15.25 -8.11
N VAL A 97 14.30 14.68 -8.43
CA VAL A 97 14.44 13.32 -8.95
C VAL A 97 15.37 12.52 -8.03
N TRP A 98 14.81 11.55 -7.31
CA TRP A 98 15.56 10.71 -6.39
C TRP A 98 15.99 9.39 -7.05
N ASN A 99 15.09 8.71 -7.76
CA ASN A 99 15.33 7.37 -8.30
C ASN A 99 15.98 6.43 -7.26
N GLN A 100 15.38 6.34 -6.07
CA GLN A 100 15.88 5.49 -4.99
C GLN A 100 14.90 4.40 -4.64
N THR A 101 15.40 3.17 -4.53
CA THR A 101 14.59 1.99 -4.23
C THR A 101 14.82 1.53 -2.79
N PHE A 102 13.74 1.15 -2.13
CA PHE A 102 13.72 0.61 -0.77
C PHE A 102 12.90 -0.67 -0.74
N ASP A 103 13.43 -1.69 -0.08
CA ASP A 103 12.75 -2.97 0.07
C ASP A 103 12.22 -3.13 1.50
N PHE A 104 10.95 -3.55 1.61
CA PHE A 104 10.28 -3.77 2.87
C PHE A 104 9.76 -5.20 2.94
N VAL A 105 10.06 -5.89 4.04
CA VAL A 105 9.44 -7.18 4.34
C VAL A 105 8.06 -6.91 4.91
N VAL A 106 7.03 -7.45 4.26
CA VAL A 106 5.62 -7.26 4.60
C VAL A 106 5.06 -8.58 5.10
N GLU A 107 4.66 -8.61 6.36
CA GLU A 107 4.11 -9.81 7.00
C GLU A 107 2.61 -10.03 6.70
N ASP A 108 1.83 -8.96 6.60
CA ASP A 108 0.39 -9.02 6.33
C ASP A 108 -0.06 -7.86 5.43
N GLY A 109 0.15 -8.03 4.13
CA GLY A 109 -0.02 -6.97 3.15
C GLY A 109 -1.47 -6.52 2.92
N LEU A 110 -2.48 -7.33 3.27
CA LEU A 110 -3.89 -6.94 3.12
C LEU A 110 -4.34 -5.89 4.15
N HIS A 111 -3.62 -5.81 5.27
CA HIS A 111 -3.94 -4.93 6.38
C HIS A 111 -2.83 -3.92 6.67
N ASP A 112 -1.76 -3.90 5.88
CA ASP A 112 -0.68 -2.93 5.99
C ASP A 112 -0.89 -1.71 5.08
N MET A 113 -0.20 -0.62 5.40
CA MET A 113 -0.24 0.63 4.64
C MET A 113 1.17 1.16 4.45
N LEU A 114 1.46 1.62 3.23
CA LEU A 114 2.67 2.38 2.91
C LEU A 114 2.36 3.87 3.01
N ILE A 115 3.10 4.59 3.84
CA ILE A 115 2.97 6.03 4.02
C ILE A 115 4.22 6.68 3.43
N LEU A 116 4.03 7.64 2.53
CA LEU A 116 5.12 8.46 2.00
C LEU A 116 4.87 9.91 2.38
N GLU A 117 5.82 10.53 3.07
CA GLU A 117 5.75 11.93 3.49
C GLU A 117 6.90 12.70 2.84
N VAL A 118 6.58 13.83 2.21
CA VAL A 118 7.56 14.73 1.60
C VAL A 118 7.88 15.83 2.59
N TRP A 119 9.17 16.10 2.77
CA TRP A 119 9.69 17.06 3.72
C TRP A 119 10.75 17.93 3.05
N ASP A 120 10.79 19.20 3.43
CA ASP A 120 11.88 20.12 3.14
C ASP A 120 12.98 19.99 4.20
N HIS A 121 14.25 20.04 3.81
CA HIS A 121 15.39 19.97 4.72
C HIS A 121 16.08 21.32 4.87
N ASP A 122 15.75 22.03 5.94
CA ASP A 122 16.30 23.36 6.19
C ASP A 122 17.26 23.41 7.38
N THR A 123 18.08 24.47 7.39
CA THR A 123 19.06 24.72 8.47
C THR A 123 18.38 24.89 9.84
N PHE A 124 17.14 25.38 9.87
CA PHE A 124 16.40 25.67 11.11
C PHE A 124 15.31 24.65 11.44
N GLY A 125 15.13 23.60 10.63
CA GLY A 125 14.06 22.64 10.83
C GLY A 125 13.77 21.78 9.61
N LYS A 126 12.60 21.17 9.61
CA LYS A 126 12.06 20.47 8.44
C LYS A 126 10.62 20.91 8.26
N ASP A 127 10.27 21.29 7.05
CA ASP A 127 8.91 21.69 6.73
C ASP A 127 8.18 20.57 6.01
N TYR A 128 6.93 20.34 6.41
CA TYR A 128 6.12 19.30 5.83
C TYR A 128 5.53 19.77 4.51
N MET A 129 5.71 18.98 3.44
CA MET A 129 5.29 19.33 2.08
C MET A 129 4.13 18.48 1.56
N GLY A 130 3.60 17.55 2.38
CA GLY A 130 2.47 16.68 2.03
C GLY A 130 2.80 15.20 2.16
N ARG A 131 1.79 14.36 1.92
CA ARG A 131 1.93 12.89 1.99
C ARG A 131 1.06 12.17 0.98
N CYS A 132 1.32 10.88 0.78
CA CYS A 132 0.32 9.96 0.25
C CYS A 132 0.33 8.66 1.07
N ILE A 133 -0.87 8.08 1.24
CA ILE A 133 -1.06 6.85 2.02
C ILE A 133 -1.67 5.80 1.09
N LEU A 134 -0.98 4.67 0.96
CA LEU A 134 -1.28 3.64 -0.03
C LEU A 134 -1.54 2.29 0.64
N THR A 135 -2.61 1.62 0.24
CA THR A 135 -2.76 0.19 0.51
C THR A 135 -1.85 -0.62 -0.41
N LEU A 136 -1.51 -1.84 0.00
CA LEU A 136 -0.65 -2.72 -0.80
C LEU A 136 -1.44 -3.59 -1.79
N THR A 137 -2.78 -3.53 -1.76
CA THR A 137 -3.69 -4.35 -2.56
C THR A 137 -3.33 -4.34 -4.05
N ARG A 138 -3.07 -3.16 -4.61
CA ARG A 138 -2.74 -3.03 -6.04
C ARG A 138 -1.41 -3.70 -6.38
N ALA A 139 -0.39 -3.53 -5.54
CA ALA A 139 0.89 -4.20 -5.72
C ALA A 139 0.79 -5.72 -5.60
N ILE A 140 -0.01 -6.20 -4.65
CA ILE A 140 -0.27 -7.63 -4.49
C ILE A 140 -0.95 -8.22 -5.74
N LEU A 141 -1.87 -7.48 -6.37
CA LEU A 141 -2.64 -7.97 -7.51
C LEU A 141 -1.93 -7.80 -8.86
N GLU A 142 -1.24 -6.69 -9.07
CA GLU A 142 -0.60 -6.34 -10.36
C GLU A 142 0.88 -6.75 -10.42
N GLY A 143 1.51 -7.02 -9.27
CA GLY A 143 2.94 -7.34 -9.18
C GLY A 143 3.80 -6.09 -9.30
N GLU A 144 3.93 -5.51 -10.50
CA GLU A 144 4.83 -4.40 -10.79
C GLU A 144 4.14 -3.31 -11.61
N PHE A 145 4.22 -2.06 -11.15
CA PHE A 145 3.59 -0.93 -11.83
C PHE A 145 4.14 0.42 -11.39
N LYS A 146 3.92 1.45 -12.22
CA LYS A 146 4.24 2.85 -11.94
C LYS A 146 2.96 3.65 -11.77
N GLU A 147 2.99 4.61 -10.85
CA GLU A 147 1.83 5.44 -10.56
C GLU A 147 2.26 6.83 -10.07
N CYS A 148 1.44 7.83 -10.37
CA CYS A 148 1.59 9.20 -9.93
C CYS A 148 0.49 9.52 -8.91
N PHE A 149 0.86 10.03 -7.74
CA PHE A 149 -0.05 10.36 -6.66
C PHE A 149 -0.05 11.85 -6.38
N GLN A 150 -1.23 12.45 -6.27
CA GLN A 150 -1.35 13.78 -5.69
C GLN A 150 -0.99 13.71 -4.20
N LEU A 151 -0.30 14.73 -3.70
CA LEU A 151 -0.01 14.83 -2.28
C LEU A 151 -1.24 15.35 -1.53
N ASP A 152 -1.65 14.59 -0.53
CA ASP A 152 -2.62 15.01 0.48
C ASP A 152 -1.96 15.99 1.44
N GLU A 153 -2.78 16.84 2.07
CA GLU A 153 -2.35 17.85 3.05
C GLU A 153 -1.31 18.86 2.50
N ALA A 154 -1.27 19.00 1.18
CA ALA A 154 -0.44 19.95 0.45
C ALA A 154 -1.29 20.88 -0.42
N LYS A 155 -0.74 22.06 -0.74
CA LYS A 155 -1.38 22.99 -1.69
C LYS A 155 -1.27 22.53 -3.14
N SER A 156 -0.22 21.77 -3.44
CA SER A 156 0.14 21.23 -4.74
C SER A 156 1.11 20.07 -4.53
N GLY A 157 1.49 19.40 -5.62
CA GLY A 157 2.56 18.42 -5.59
C GLY A 157 2.08 17.04 -6.00
N LYS A 158 2.87 16.39 -6.84
CA LYS A 158 2.68 14.99 -7.24
C LYS A 158 3.92 14.19 -6.90
N LEU A 159 3.74 12.92 -6.56
CA LEU A 159 4.80 11.97 -6.28
C LEU A 159 4.71 10.79 -7.25
N ASN A 160 5.78 10.57 -8.02
CA ASN A 160 5.90 9.47 -8.98
C ASN A 160 6.61 8.30 -8.31
N LEU A 161 5.96 7.14 -8.29
CA LEU A 161 6.47 5.92 -7.66
C LEU A 161 6.48 4.76 -8.65
N HIS A 162 7.41 3.84 -8.42
CA HIS A 162 7.38 2.49 -8.98
C HIS A 162 7.30 1.49 -7.83
N ARG A 163 6.36 0.55 -7.91
CA ARG A 163 6.13 -0.45 -6.86
C ARG A 163 6.18 -1.83 -7.48
N ASN A 164 6.95 -2.72 -6.85
CA ASN A 164 7.04 -4.12 -7.23
C ASN A 164 6.80 -5.00 -5.99
N TRP A 165 5.92 -5.99 -6.10
CA TRP A 165 5.60 -6.96 -5.07
C TRP A 165 6.14 -8.33 -5.44
N MET A 166 7.00 -8.86 -4.58
CA MET A 166 7.51 -10.22 -4.68
C MET A 166 6.89 -11.08 -3.57
N PRO A 167 5.94 -11.99 -3.89
CA PRO A 167 5.35 -12.87 -2.89
C PRO A 167 6.41 -13.74 -2.20
N GLN A 168 6.28 -13.93 -0.89
CA GLN A 168 7.09 -14.89 -0.13
C GLN A 168 6.19 -16.02 0.40
N PRO A 169 6.17 -17.19 -0.26
CA PRO A 169 5.41 -18.33 0.23
C PRO A 169 5.98 -18.81 1.56
N VAL A 170 5.11 -18.99 2.56
CA VAL A 170 5.47 -19.64 3.81
C VAL A 170 5.24 -21.14 3.64
N TYR A 171 6.33 -21.90 3.54
CA TYR A 171 6.26 -23.36 3.63
C TYR A 171 6.19 -23.72 5.12
N ARG A 172 5.13 -24.42 5.55
CA ARG A 172 5.16 -25.12 6.84
C ARG A 172 6.02 -26.35 6.63
N ASP A 173 7.10 -26.47 7.39
CA ASP A 173 7.80 -27.75 7.53
C ASP A 173 6.80 -28.74 8.14
N SER A 174 6.59 -29.84 7.40
CA SER A 174 5.68 -30.96 7.72
C SER A 174 6.15 -31.79 8.90
#